data_AF-A0A9N9E9R6-F1
#
_entry.id   AF-A0A9N9E9R6-F1
#
_cell.length_a   1.000
_cell.length_b   1.000
_cell.length_c   1.000
_cell.angle_alpha   90.00
_cell.angle_beta   90.00
_cell.angle_gamma   90.00
#
_symmetry.space_group_name_H-M   'P 1'
#
loop_
_entity.id
_entity.type
_entity.pdbx_description
1 polymer ?
#
loop_
_entity_poly.entity_id
_entity_poly.type
_entity_poly.pdbx_seq_one_letter_code
_entity_poly.pdbx_strand_id
1 'polypeptide(L)' 'IVMGDFNAVPSPNIDRNNDNNSYTPESEIFPLLSSRDLIDCYRVIYPESSGYTWQRDNSSEQSRIDAIWIPQKW' A
#
# COMPACT_ATOMS: atom_id res chain seq x y z
N ILE A 1 8.82 2.34 -13.30
CA ILE A 1 7.48 2.50 -12.68
C ILE A 1 6.86 1.12 -12.57
N VAL A 2 6.35 0.75 -11.41
CA VAL A 2 5.58 -0.48 -11.17
C VAL A 2 4.22 -0.06 -10.66
N MET A 3 3.13 -0.49 -11.27
CA MET A 3 1.78 -0.09 -10.87
C MET A 3 0.75 -1.15 -11.19
N GLY A 4 -0.34 -1.17 -10.41
CA GLY A 4 -1.47 -2.05 -10.61
C GLY A 4 -2.07 -2.49 -9.28
N ASP A 5 -2.92 -3.51 -9.36
CA ASP A 5 -3.50 -4.20 -8.22
C ASP A 5 -2.52 -5.28 -7.70
N PHE A 6 -2.03 -5.09 -6.47
CA PHE A 6 -1.11 -6.01 -5.81
C PHE A 6 -1.84 -7.09 -4.99
N ASN A 7 -3.16 -6.98 -4.80
CA ASN A 7 -3.97 -7.79 -3.88
C ASN A 7 -3.41 -7.88 -2.45
N ALA A 8 -2.56 -6.92 -2.06
CA ALA A 8 -1.86 -6.85 -0.79
C ALA A 8 -1.54 -5.37 -0.50
N VAL A 9 -1.30 -5.02 0.76
CA VAL A 9 -0.94 -3.64 1.14
C VAL A 9 0.47 -3.53 1.74
N PRO A 10 1.20 -2.42 1.49
CA PRO A 10 2.55 -2.22 2.01
C PRO A 10 2.61 -1.81 3.48
N SER A 11 1.60 -1.08 4.00
CA SER A 11 1.55 -0.65 5.40
C SER A 11 0.16 -0.91 5.99
N PRO A 12 -0.15 -2.14 6.45
CA PRO A 12 -1.53 -2.51 6.83
C PRO A 12 -2.15 -1.62 7.89
N ASN A 13 -1.38 -1.13 8.86
CA ASN A 13 -1.81 -0.22 9.92
C ASN A 13 -2.45 1.09 9.42
N ILE A 14 -2.25 1.47 8.16
CA ILE A 14 -2.83 2.68 7.54
C ILE A 14 -3.49 2.40 6.17
N ASP A 15 -3.13 1.30 5.53
CA ASP A 15 -3.66 0.87 4.23
C ASP A 15 -4.81 -0.12 4.35
N ARG A 16 -5.13 -0.62 5.56
CA ARG A 16 -6.33 -1.39 5.86
C ARG A 16 -7.26 -0.59 6.76
N ASN A 17 -8.55 -0.76 6.53
CA ASN A 17 -9.60 -0.46 7.51
C ASN A 17 -10.15 -1.79 8.01
N ASN A 18 -9.52 -2.36 9.04
CA ASN A 18 -9.98 -3.57 9.74
C ASN A 18 -9.46 -3.54 11.18
N ASP A 19 -9.80 -4.55 11.98
CA ASP A 19 -9.38 -4.62 13.39
C ASP A 19 -7.88 -4.97 13.58
N ASN A 20 -7.12 -5.15 12.49
CA ASN A 20 -5.72 -5.60 12.53
C ASN A 20 -4.74 -4.46 12.26
N ASN A 21 -4.01 -4.05 13.29
CA ASN A 21 -2.96 -3.01 13.21
C ASN A 21 -1.56 -3.61 12.97
N SER A 22 -1.39 -4.41 11.91
CA SER A 22 -0.08 -4.94 11.54
C SER A 22 0.80 -3.87 10.88
N TYR A 23 2.08 -3.81 11.25
CA TYR A 23 3.09 -2.99 10.57
C TYR A 23 3.89 -3.79 9.51
N THR A 24 3.66 -5.10 9.42
CA THR A 24 4.35 -5.97 8.48
C THR A 24 3.64 -5.91 7.12
N PRO A 25 4.35 -5.61 6.01
CA PRO A 25 3.77 -5.66 4.67
C PRO A 25 3.16 -7.02 4.35
N GLU A 26 2.05 -7.07 3.63
CA GLU A 26 1.32 -8.32 3.35
C GLU A 26 1.96 -9.18 2.24
N SER A 27 2.94 -8.64 1.52
CA SER A 27 3.63 -9.33 0.43
C SER A 27 5.11 -8.94 0.39
N GLU A 28 5.97 -9.92 0.11
CA GLU A 28 7.42 -9.75 -0.05
C GLU A 28 7.80 -8.83 -1.22
N ILE A 29 6.85 -8.53 -2.11
CA ILE A 29 7.10 -7.58 -3.21
C ILE A 29 7.39 -6.18 -2.67
N PHE A 30 6.76 -5.73 -1.58
CA PHE A 30 6.96 -4.38 -1.05
C PHE A 30 8.36 -4.15 -0.48
N PRO A 31 8.91 -5.01 0.41
CA PRO A 31 10.31 -4.87 0.81
C PRO A 31 11.28 -5.05 -0.36
N LEU A 32 10.96 -5.90 -1.35
CA LEU A 32 11.76 -6.02 -2.58
C LEU A 32 11.79 -4.71 -3.37
N LEU A 33 10.65 -4.06 -3.60
CA LEU A 33 10.57 -2.77 -4.30
C LEU A 33 11.36 -1.68 -3.55
N SER A 34 11.17 -1.59 -2.23
CA SER A 34 11.94 -0.67 -1.38
C SER A 34 13.44 -0.95 -1.45
N SER A 35 13.87 -2.21 -1.47
CA SER A 35 15.29 -2.59 -1.60
C SER A 35 15.93 -2.22 -2.94
N ARG A 36 15.10 -1.86 -3.94
CA ARG A 36 15.52 -1.42 -5.27
C ARG A 36 15.40 0.09 -5.44
N ASP A 37 15.30 0.84 -4.35
CA ASP A 37 15.13 2.29 -4.31
C ASP A 37 13.85 2.76 -5.02
N LEU A 38 12.79 1.93 -5.02
CA LEU A 38 11.45 2.37 -5.39
C LEU A 38 10.70 2.85 -4.15
N ILE A 39 9.89 3.89 -4.34
CA ILE A 39 9.03 4.48 -3.31
C ILE A 39 7.58 4.37 -3.73
N ASP A 40 6.69 4.12 -2.77
CA ASP A 40 5.25 4.24 -2.94
C ASP A 40 4.87 5.71 -3.06
N CYS A 41 4.46 6.14 -4.26
CA CYS A 41 4.12 7.54 -4.54
C CYS A 41 3.02 8.06 -3.62
N TYR A 42 2.01 7.24 -3.34
CA TYR A 42 0.86 7.66 -2.54
C TYR A 42 1.31 8.01 -1.13
N ARG A 43 2.14 7.15 -0.52
CA ARG A 43 2.57 7.32 0.86
C ARG A 43 3.60 8.43 1.04
N VAL A 44 4.33 8.78 -0.02
CA VAL A 44 5.21 9.97 -0.03
C VAL A 44 4.39 11.27 -0.02
N ILE A 45 3.29 11.33 -0.77
CA ILE A 45 2.44 12.54 -0.88
C ILE A 45 1.49 12.65 0.32
N TYR A 46 0.98 11.52 0.80
CA TYR A 46 -0.01 11.41 1.87
C TYR A 46 0.48 10.47 2.98
N PRO A 47 1.47 10.88 3.79
CA PRO A 47 2.14 9.98 4.74
C PRO A 47 1.21 9.42 5.81
N GLU A 48 0.21 10.19 6.26
CA GLU A 48 -0.67 9.82 7.38
C GLU A 48 -2.14 9.67 6.97
N SER A 49 -2.49 10.00 5.72
CA SER A 49 -3.88 9.93 5.27
C SER A 49 -4.29 8.50 4.96
N SER A 50 -5.49 8.13 5.39
CA SER A 50 -6.16 6.94 4.86
C SER A 50 -6.66 7.21 3.45
N GLY A 51 -6.32 6.34 2.51
CA GLY A 51 -6.91 6.31 1.18
C GLY A 51 -7.00 4.88 0.71
N TYR A 52 -8.18 4.46 0.29
CA TYR A 52 -8.48 3.09 -0.09
C TYR A 52 -8.87 3.03 -1.57
N THR A 53 -8.53 1.93 -2.21
CA THR A 53 -8.83 1.71 -3.64
C THR A 53 -9.79 0.54 -3.84
N TRP A 54 -9.96 -0.29 -2.81
CA TRP A 54 -10.91 -1.39 -2.77
C TRP A 54 -11.74 -1.38 -1.49
N GLN A 55 -13.01 -1.76 -1.61
CA GLN A 55 -13.93 -1.97 -0.49
C GLN A 55 -14.62 -3.32 -0.65
N ARG A 56 -14.75 -4.06 0.44
CA ARG A 56 -15.53 -5.30 0.46
C ARG A 56 -17.02 -4.98 0.37
N ASP A 57 -17.73 -5.70 -0.50
CA ASP A 57 -19.19 -5.61 -0.57
C ASP A 57 -19.86 -5.87 0.79
N ASN A 58 -20.83 -5.02 1.13
CA ASN A 58 -21.60 -5.10 2.37
C ASN A 58 -20.76 -5.07 3.67
N SER A 59 -19.57 -4.45 3.65
CA SER A 59 -18.69 -4.32 4.80
C SER A 59 -18.03 -2.93 4.86
N SER A 60 -17.57 -2.54 6.05
CA SER A 60 -16.70 -1.37 6.26
C SER A 60 -15.24 -1.67 5.97
N GLU A 61 -14.88 -2.92 5.66
CA GLU A 61 -13.52 -3.29 5.31
C GLU A 61 -13.07 -2.65 4.00
N GLN A 62 -11.96 -1.93 4.07
CA GLN A 62 -11.37 -1.21 2.94
C GLN A 62 -9.86 -1.45 2.90
N SER A 63 -9.28 -1.36 1.70
CA SER A 63 -7.85 -1.51 1.52
C SER A 63 -7.30 -0.73 0.35
N ARG A 64 -6.03 -0.34 0.43
CA ARG A 64 -5.27 0.27 -0.68
C ARG A 64 -4.41 -0.77 -1.39
N ILE A 65 -5.06 -1.64 -2.17
CA ILE A 65 -4.37 -2.73 -2.90
C ILE A 65 -3.82 -2.29 -4.26
N ASP A 66 -4.28 -1.15 -4.77
CA ASP A 66 -3.70 -0.52 -5.95
C ASP A 66 -2.61 0.46 -5.52
N ALA A 67 -1.41 0.30 -6.08
CA ALA A 67 -0.27 1.14 -5.75
C ALA A 67 0.54 1.54 -6.98
N ILE A 68 1.25 2.65 -6.88
CA ILE A 68 2.19 3.13 -7.89
C ILE A 68 3.53 3.32 -7.21
N TRP A 69 4.54 2.61 -7.71
CA TRP A 69 5.91 2.65 -7.23
C TRP A 69 6.83 3.23 -8.31
N ILE A 70 7.63 4.21 -7.94
CA ILE A 70 8.59 4.88 -8.83
C ILE A 70 10.00 4.84 -8.25
N PRO A 71 11.06 4.88 -9.07
CA PRO A 71 12.41 5.11 -8.57
C PRO A 71 12.48 6.41 -7.77
N GLN A 72 13.20 6.40 -6.64
CA GLN A 72 13.41 7.60 -5.82
C GLN A 72 14.21 8.68 -6.55
N LYS A 73 15.09 8.25 -7.47
CA LYS A 73 15.94 9.11 -8.30
C LYS A 73 15.82 8.67 -9.76
N TRP A 74 15.93 9.64 -10.66
CA TRP A 74 15.96 9.44 -12.10
C TRP A 74 17.39 9.32 -12.62
#